data_AF-A0A918GBV2-F1
#
_entry.id   AF-A0A918GBV2-F1
#
_cell.length_a   1.000
_cell.length_b   1.000
_cell.length_c   1.000
_cell.angle_alpha   90.00
_cell.angle_beta   90.00
_cell.angle_gamma   90.00
#
_symmetry.space_group_name_H-M   'P 1'
#
loop_
_entity.id
_entity.type
_entity.pdbx_description
1 polymer ?
#
loop_
_entity_poly.entity_id
_entity_poly.type
_entity_poly.pdbx_seq_one_letter_code
_entity_poly.pdbx_strand_id
1 'polypeptide(L)'
;MVRQPRQERGVQTRRQLLRAAAEVFDESGFAGASIKDILQQAELTAGALYFHFESKEALARAVMNAQPDSIVPWLESEGLQRLVDITLVWSQQLRTDPLLRAGVRLTTEQGAFGLRDVKPYRDWGAIMADCLRVAGGKGELQAGVDPEELAEFVVEACTGMQTYSAVASEERADLGDRVVRMWRLLLPGVAVPTVIAHTEVSEARAKELLRAASCAAACASAGSREGGGAQD
;
A
#
# COMPACT_ATOMS: atom_id res chain seq x y z
N MET A 1 -19.01 18.89 -26.34
CA MET A 1 -18.22 18.91 -25.09
C MET A 1 -17.10 17.89 -25.23
N VAL A 2 -15.86 18.32 -25.49
CA VAL A 2 -14.68 17.44 -25.48
C VAL A 2 -13.64 18.07 -24.55
N ARG A 3 -13.60 17.60 -23.30
CA ARG A 3 -12.65 18.02 -22.25
C ARG A 3 -11.83 16.83 -21.70
N GLN A 4 -11.87 15.67 -22.37
CA GLN A 4 -11.32 14.38 -21.92
C GLN A 4 -9.81 14.15 -22.16
N PRO A 5 -9.18 14.49 -23.30
CA PRO A 5 -7.79 14.06 -23.55
C PRO A 5 -6.74 14.79 -22.68
N ARG A 6 -7.04 16.01 -22.20
CA ARG A 6 -6.13 16.78 -21.35
C ARG A 6 -6.14 16.30 -19.89
N GLN A 7 -7.29 15.78 -19.45
CA GLN A 7 -7.46 15.26 -18.08
C GLN A 7 -6.79 13.89 -17.93
N GLU A 8 -6.97 13.00 -18.91
CA GLU A 8 -6.33 11.68 -18.93
C GLU A 8 -4.80 11.78 -18.99
N ARG A 9 -4.26 12.65 -19.85
CA ARG A 9 -2.82 12.95 -19.90
C ARG A 9 -2.30 13.49 -18.57
N GLY A 10 -3.03 14.40 -17.93
CA GLY A 10 -2.65 14.94 -16.62
C GLY A 10 -2.62 13.87 -15.51
N VAL A 11 -3.55 12.91 -15.53
CA VAL A 11 -3.54 11.78 -14.59
C VAL A 11 -2.34 10.87 -14.83
N GLN A 12 -2.01 10.58 -16.10
CA GLN A 12 -0.87 9.75 -16.47
C GLN A 12 0.47 10.42 -16.06
N THR A 13 0.65 11.70 -16.38
CA THR A 13 1.85 12.47 -15.96
C THR A 13 1.99 12.48 -14.44
N ARG A 14 0.89 12.69 -13.71
CA ARG A 14 0.91 12.64 -12.24
C ARG A 14 1.35 11.28 -11.70
N ARG A 15 0.85 10.18 -12.27
CA ARG A 15 1.24 8.81 -11.88
C ARG A 15 2.71 8.53 -12.18
N GLN A 16 3.21 8.98 -13.32
CA GLN A 16 4.63 8.84 -13.71
C GLN A 16 5.54 9.58 -12.74
N LEU A 17 5.22 10.83 -12.41
CA LEU A 17 5.96 11.60 -11.39
C LEU A 17 5.94 10.93 -10.02
N LEU A 18 4.79 10.39 -9.61
CA LEU A 18 4.64 9.72 -8.33
C LEU A 18 5.51 8.45 -8.23
N ARG A 19 5.52 7.62 -9.28
CA ARG A 19 6.35 6.41 -9.34
C ARG A 19 7.84 6.75 -9.35
N ALA A 20 8.27 7.67 -10.20
CA ALA A 20 9.67 8.10 -10.26
C ALA A 20 10.15 8.71 -8.93
N ALA A 21 9.29 9.51 -8.29
CA ALA A 21 9.59 10.05 -6.96
C ALA A 21 9.72 8.96 -5.91
N ALA A 22 8.85 7.96 -5.92
CA ALA A 22 8.95 6.85 -5.00
C ALA A 22 10.26 6.08 -5.16
N GLU A 23 10.68 5.77 -6.39
CA GLU A 23 11.97 5.10 -6.64
C GLU A 23 13.14 5.91 -6.08
N VAL A 24 13.19 7.22 -6.35
CA VAL A 24 14.27 8.09 -5.84
C VAL A 24 14.23 8.21 -4.31
N PHE A 25 13.05 8.34 -3.71
CA PHE A 25 12.91 8.42 -2.25
C PHE A 25 13.21 7.08 -1.56
N ASP A 26 12.90 5.96 -2.21
CA ASP A 26 13.21 4.62 -1.72
C ASP A 26 14.73 4.43 -1.62
N GLU A 27 15.46 4.83 -2.65
CA GLU A 27 16.92 4.73 -2.70
C GLU A 27 17.60 5.72 -1.73
N SER A 28 17.29 7.01 -1.88
CA SER A 28 18.08 8.08 -1.26
C SER A 28 17.44 8.71 -0.01
N GLY A 29 16.22 8.33 0.33
CA GLY A 29 15.43 8.98 1.38
C GLY A 29 15.02 10.40 1.01
N PHE A 30 14.29 11.08 1.89
CA PHE A 30 13.84 12.44 1.60
C PHE A 30 15.00 13.43 1.46
N ALA A 31 16.00 13.34 2.34
CA ALA A 31 17.12 14.28 2.40
C ALA A 31 18.08 14.12 1.20
N GLY A 32 18.35 12.88 0.78
CA GLY A 32 19.24 12.59 -0.34
C GLY A 32 18.59 12.82 -1.71
N ALA A 33 17.26 12.72 -1.82
CA ALA A 33 16.54 12.95 -3.07
C ALA A 33 16.51 14.43 -3.47
N SER A 34 16.74 14.71 -4.77
CA SER A 34 16.52 16.05 -5.35
C SER A 34 15.41 16.04 -6.39
N ILE A 35 14.79 17.21 -6.63
CA ILE A 35 13.82 17.40 -7.72
C ILE A 35 14.45 17.05 -9.08
N LYS A 36 15.76 17.31 -9.25
CA LYS A 36 16.48 16.99 -10.48
C LYS A 36 16.50 15.48 -10.72
N ASP A 37 16.82 14.69 -9.70
CA ASP A 37 16.88 13.23 -9.80
C ASP A 37 15.50 12.65 -10.14
N ILE A 38 14.45 13.18 -9.51
CA ILE A 38 13.05 12.78 -9.78
C ILE A 38 12.65 13.10 -11.22
N LEU A 39 12.98 14.29 -11.73
CA LEU A 39 12.67 14.67 -13.11
C LEU A 39 13.43 13.82 -14.13
N GLN A 40 14.69 13.49 -13.83
CA GLN A 40 15.50 12.61 -14.64
C GLN A 40 14.90 11.20 -14.68
N GLN A 41 14.52 10.65 -13.52
CA GLN A 41 13.88 9.35 -13.42
C GLN A 41 12.50 9.32 -14.10
N ALA A 42 11.76 10.42 -14.03
CA ALA A 42 10.44 10.53 -14.64
C ALA A 42 10.49 10.80 -16.15
N GLU A 43 11.64 11.18 -16.72
CA GLU A 43 11.77 11.71 -18.08
C GLU A 43 10.82 12.90 -18.35
N LEU A 44 10.64 13.77 -17.34
CA LEU A 44 9.72 14.91 -17.39
C LEU A 44 10.43 16.23 -17.11
N THR A 45 9.75 17.33 -17.45
CA THR A 45 10.27 18.69 -17.23
C THR A 45 9.86 19.23 -15.86
N ALA A 46 10.62 20.21 -15.36
CA ALA A 46 10.26 20.93 -14.13
C ALA A 46 8.85 21.54 -14.21
N GLY A 47 8.45 22.08 -15.36
CA GLY A 47 7.10 22.62 -15.56
C GLY A 47 6.00 21.56 -15.37
N ALA A 48 6.23 20.32 -15.80
CA ALA A 48 5.29 19.21 -15.57
C ALA A 48 5.18 18.87 -14.07
N LEU A 49 6.29 18.85 -13.34
CA LEU A 49 6.28 18.60 -11.90
C LEU A 49 5.55 19.70 -11.14
N TYR A 50 5.92 20.97 -11.36
CA TYR A 50 5.32 22.10 -10.63
C TYR A 50 3.85 22.33 -10.98
N PHE A 51 3.38 21.83 -12.13
CA PHE A 51 1.95 21.79 -12.43
C PHE A 51 1.16 20.84 -11.51
N HIS A 52 1.80 19.78 -11.01
CA HIS A 52 1.16 18.74 -10.20
C HIS A 52 1.51 18.78 -8.70
N PHE A 53 2.68 19.32 -8.35
CA PHE A 53 3.23 19.33 -7.00
C PHE A 53 3.97 20.63 -6.75
N GLU A 54 3.55 21.36 -5.72
CA GLU A 54 4.11 22.69 -5.39
C GLU A 54 5.53 22.62 -4.84
N SER A 55 5.94 21.46 -4.31
CA SER A 55 7.26 21.26 -3.70
C SER A 55 7.65 19.78 -3.61
N LYS A 56 8.92 19.52 -3.23
CA LYS A 56 9.40 18.15 -2.94
C LYS A 56 8.62 17.51 -1.78
N GLU A 57 8.27 18.31 -0.76
CA GLU A 57 7.45 17.90 0.38
C GLU A 57 6.02 17.54 -0.06
N ALA A 58 5.44 18.31 -0.99
CA ALA A 58 4.11 18.01 -1.53
C ALA A 58 4.10 16.68 -2.30
N LEU A 59 5.18 16.41 -3.05
CA LEU A 59 5.37 15.14 -3.75
C LEU A 59 5.61 13.99 -2.77
N ALA A 60 6.44 14.18 -1.74
CA ALA A 60 6.66 13.18 -0.69
C ALA A 60 5.35 12.83 0.05
N ARG A 61 4.53 13.84 0.40
CA ARG A 61 3.17 13.62 0.95
C ARG A 61 2.30 12.79 0.02
N ALA A 62 2.35 13.05 -1.28
CA ALA A 62 1.58 12.25 -2.23
C ALA A 62 2.06 10.80 -2.29
N VAL A 63 3.37 10.55 -2.24
CA VAL A 63 3.93 9.19 -2.18
C VAL A 63 3.49 8.48 -0.89
N MET A 64 3.57 9.16 0.26
CA MET A 64 3.10 8.60 1.54
C MET A 64 1.62 8.21 1.51
N ASN A 65 0.77 9.03 0.89
CA ASN A 65 -0.67 8.79 0.85
C ASN A 65 -1.09 7.79 -0.25
N ALA A 66 -0.20 7.41 -1.16
CA ALA A 66 -0.48 6.47 -2.23
C ALA A 66 -0.26 4.99 -1.84
N GLN A 67 0.21 4.71 -0.62
CA GLN A 67 0.47 3.35 -0.14
C GLN A 67 -0.70 2.37 -0.31
N PRO A 68 -1.97 2.74 -0.01
CA PRO A 68 -3.09 1.80 -0.13
C PRO A 68 -3.37 1.35 -1.57
N ASP A 69 -3.05 2.18 -2.56
CA ASP A 69 -3.30 1.90 -3.98
C ASP A 69 -2.50 0.69 -4.48
N SER A 70 -1.38 0.36 -3.82
CA SER A 70 -0.57 -0.82 -4.15
C SER A 70 -1.22 -2.15 -3.77
N ILE A 71 -2.20 -2.16 -2.86
CA ILE A 71 -2.67 -3.39 -2.21
C ILE A 71 -4.18 -3.55 -2.34
N VAL A 72 -4.93 -2.52 -1.95
CA VAL A 72 -6.37 -2.64 -1.71
C VAL A 72 -7.21 -2.89 -2.97
N PRO A 73 -6.94 -2.27 -4.14
CA PRO A 73 -7.87 -2.30 -5.26
C PRO A 73 -8.14 -3.67 -5.90
N TRP A 74 -7.25 -4.64 -5.70
CA TRP A 74 -7.29 -5.93 -6.41
C TRP A 74 -7.53 -7.13 -5.48
N LEU A 75 -7.63 -6.90 -4.17
CA LEU A 75 -8.06 -7.94 -3.23
C LEU A 75 -9.57 -8.17 -3.35
N GLU A 76 -9.99 -9.43 -3.43
CA GLU A 76 -11.39 -9.83 -3.56
C GLU A 76 -12.01 -10.35 -2.26
N SER A 77 -11.19 -10.75 -1.28
CA SER A 77 -11.66 -11.20 0.03
C SER A 77 -12.42 -10.10 0.78
N GLU A 78 -13.22 -10.48 1.76
CA GLU A 78 -14.00 -9.56 2.59
C GLU A 78 -13.83 -9.87 4.08
N GLY A 79 -14.36 -8.99 4.94
CA GLY A 79 -14.39 -9.21 6.39
C GLY A 79 -13.00 -9.39 6.99
N LEU A 80 -12.88 -10.32 7.93
CA LEU A 80 -11.63 -10.61 8.62
C LEU A 80 -10.57 -11.16 7.68
N GLN A 81 -10.95 -12.00 6.72
CA GLN A 81 -9.98 -12.53 5.75
C GLN A 81 -9.36 -11.41 4.91
N ARG A 82 -10.13 -10.37 4.53
CA ARG A 82 -9.58 -9.20 3.81
C ARG A 82 -8.55 -8.46 4.64
N LEU A 83 -8.83 -8.26 5.92
CA LEU A 83 -7.88 -7.60 6.83
C LEU A 83 -6.56 -8.38 6.92
N VAL A 84 -6.65 -9.70 7.10
CA VAL A 84 -5.48 -10.60 7.10
C VAL A 84 -4.72 -10.49 5.77
N ASP A 85 -5.43 -10.58 4.64
CA ASP A 85 -4.84 -10.51 3.30
C ASP A 85 -4.11 -9.20 3.04
N ILE A 86 -4.70 -8.07 3.44
CA ILE A 86 -4.06 -6.75 3.34
C ILE A 86 -2.70 -6.76 4.03
N THR A 87 -2.64 -7.23 5.28
CA THR A 87 -1.38 -7.23 6.04
C THR A 87 -0.36 -8.26 5.52
N LEU A 88 -0.81 -9.41 5.03
CA LEU A 88 0.04 -10.43 4.43
C LEU A 88 0.65 -9.92 3.12
N VAL A 89 -0.17 -9.37 2.23
CA VAL A 89 0.29 -8.75 0.98
C VAL A 89 1.20 -7.57 1.25
N TRP A 90 0.84 -6.70 2.20
CA TRP A 90 1.68 -5.59 2.63
C TRP A 90 3.08 -6.04 3.05
N SER A 91 3.19 -7.10 3.85
CA SER A 91 4.49 -7.62 4.29
C SER A 91 5.40 -8.05 3.14
N GLN A 92 4.83 -8.63 2.08
CA GLN A 92 5.56 -9.08 0.90
C GLN A 92 5.88 -7.91 -0.04
N GLN A 93 4.89 -7.04 -0.29
CA GLN A 93 5.06 -5.86 -1.15
C GLN A 93 6.08 -4.88 -0.59
N LEU A 94 6.27 -4.79 0.73
CA LEU A 94 7.28 -3.92 1.31
C LEU A 94 8.72 -4.31 0.92
N ARG A 95 8.90 -5.53 0.41
CA ARG A 95 10.17 -6.01 -0.15
C ARG A 95 10.30 -5.78 -1.65
N THR A 96 9.20 -5.69 -2.38
CA THR A 96 9.21 -5.76 -3.85
C THR A 96 8.68 -4.50 -4.54
N ASP A 97 7.86 -3.69 -3.88
CA ASP A 97 7.22 -2.50 -4.44
C ASP A 97 7.90 -1.21 -3.92
N PRO A 98 8.64 -0.49 -4.78
CA PRO A 98 9.26 0.78 -4.41
C PRO A 98 8.26 1.83 -3.95
N LEU A 99 7.03 1.85 -4.47
CA LEU A 99 6.01 2.83 -4.05
C LEU A 99 5.67 2.66 -2.57
N LEU A 100 5.36 1.42 -2.18
CA LEU A 100 5.02 1.09 -0.80
C LEU A 100 6.21 1.30 0.13
N ARG A 101 7.41 0.88 -0.28
CA ARG A 101 8.63 1.01 0.53
C ARG A 101 9.02 2.47 0.74
N ALA A 102 8.98 3.29 -0.31
CA ALA A 102 9.17 4.74 -0.22
C ALA A 102 8.13 5.39 0.69
N GLY A 103 6.86 5.04 0.52
CA GLY A 103 5.77 5.57 1.35
C GLY A 103 5.99 5.29 2.84
N VAL A 104 6.33 4.05 3.20
CA VAL A 104 6.63 3.66 4.60
C VAL A 104 7.89 4.35 5.12
N ARG A 105 8.96 4.43 4.32
CA ARG A 105 10.21 5.13 4.68
C ARG A 105 9.93 6.60 4.97
N LEU A 106 9.29 7.30 4.04
CA LEU A 106 8.93 8.70 4.19
C LEU A 106 8.02 8.92 5.41
N THR A 107 7.06 8.01 5.65
CA THR A 107 6.15 8.08 6.81
C THR A 107 6.91 7.96 8.13
N THR A 108 7.99 7.17 8.16
CA THR A 108 8.85 7.01 9.34
C THR A 108 9.81 8.20 9.52
N GLU A 109 10.30 8.77 8.42
CA GLU A 109 11.29 9.86 8.43
C GLU A 109 10.67 11.27 8.51
N GLN A 110 9.34 11.42 8.57
CA GLN A 110 8.64 12.71 8.48
C GLN A 110 9.22 13.80 9.40
N GLY A 111 9.52 13.44 10.65
CA GLY A 111 10.07 14.36 11.63
C GLY A 111 11.43 14.94 11.23
N ALA A 112 12.24 14.19 10.48
CA ALA A 112 13.57 14.61 10.06
C ALA A 112 13.55 15.74 9.01
N PHE A 113 12.42 15.92 8.30
CA PHE A 113 12.24 16.98 7.31
C PHE A 113 11.09 17.94 7.67
N GLY A 114 10.75 18.03 8.95
CA GLY A 114 9.81 19.03 9.47
C GLY A 114 8.35 18.77 9.12
N LEU A 115 8.00 17.55 8.69
CA LEU A 115 6.63 17.16 8.40
C LEU A 115 6.02 16.38 9.57
N ARG A 116 4.72 16.58 9.78
CA ARG A 116 3.89 15.76 10.67
C ARG A 116 2.54 15.52 9.98
N ASP A 117 2.45 14.43 9.22
CA ASP A 117 1.25 14.00 8.54
C ASP A 117 0.81 12.63 9.05
N VAL A 118 -0.31 12.62 9.78
CA VAL A 118 -0.93 11.40 10.33
C VAL A 118 -1.80 10.68 9.30
N LYS A 119 -2.10 11.31 8.16
CA LYS A 119 -3.02 10.76 7.16
C LYS A 119 -2.67 9.35 6.68
N PRO A 120 -1.39 8.97 6.42
CA PRO A 120 -1.08 7.60 6.03
C PRO A 120 -1.56 6.56 7.05
N TYR A 121 -1.35 6.82 8.34
CA TYR A 121 -1.80 5.92 9.41
C TYR A 121 -3.33 5.89 9.53
N ARG A 122 -3.96 7.07 9.49
CA ARG A 122 -5.42 7.19 9.59
C ARG A 122 -6.14 6.52 8.42
N ASP A 123 -5.64 6.68 7.21
CA ASP A 123 -6.26 6.14 6.01
C ASP A 123 -6.12 4.60 6.00
N TRP A 124 -4.97 4.05 6.42
CA TRP A 124 -4.83 2.62 6.70
C TRP A 124 -5.79 2.13 7.79
N GLY A 125 -5.90 2.87 8.89
CA GLY A 125 -6.84 2.56 9.98
C GLY A 125 -8.29 2.51 9.50
N ALA A 126 -8.71 3.47 8.68
CA ALA A 126 -10.05 3.49 8.09
C ALA A 126 -10.34 2.24 7.23
N ILE A 127 -9.38 1.85 6.39
CA ILE A 127 -9.49 0.64 5.54
C ILE A 127 -9.60 -0.62 6.39
N MET A 128 -8.80 -0.73 7.45
CA MET A 128 -8.82 -1.87 8.36
C MET A 128 -10.12 -1.91 9.18
N ALA A 129 -10.61 -0.76 9.65
CA ALA A 129 -11.89 -0.63 10.33
C ALA A 129 -13.07 -0.98 9.41
N ASP A 130 -13.03 -0.62 8.13
CA ASP A 130 -14.03 -1.04 7.14
C ASP A 130 -14.10 -2.57 7.04
N CYS A 131 -12.94 -3.24 6.96
CA CYS A 131 -12.87 -4.71 6.93
C CYS A 131 -13.49 -5.32 8.21
N LEU A 132 -13.18 -4.76 9.37
CA LEU A 132 -13.68 -5.23 10.67
C LEU A 132 -15.17 -4.96 10.86
N ARG A 133 -15.70 -3.83 10.38
CA ARG A 133 -17.15 -3.57 10.38
C ARG A 133 -17.90 -4.56 9.51
N VAL A 134 -17.35 -4.90 8.34
CA VAL A 134 -17.90 -5.98 7.50
C VAL A 134 -17.85 -7.32 8.23
N ALA A 135 -16.72 -7.64 8.89
CA ALA A 135 -16.57 -8.86 9.67
C ALA A 135 -17.60 -8.94 10.81
N GLY A 136 -17.80 -7.84 11.55
CA GLY A 136 -18.80 -7.74 12.61
C GLY A 136 -20.23 -7.95 12.10
N GLY A 137 -20.58 -7.34 10.95
CA GLY A 137 -21.87 -7.55 10.30
C GLY A 137 -22.12 -9.00 9.86
N LYS A 138 -21.05 -9.75 9.58
CA LYS A 138 -21.09 -11.19 9.25
C LYS A 138 -21.05 -12.10 10.48
N GLY A 139 -20.94 -11.56 11.69
CA GLY A 139 -20.79 -12.33 12.92
C GLY A 139 -19.44 -13.04 13.05
N GLU A 140 -18.40 -12.51 12.40
CA GLU A 140 -17.07 -13.12 12.40
C GLU A 140 -16.25 -12.80 13.67
N LEU A 141 -16.59 -11.70 14.35
CA LEU A 141 -15.85 -11.18 15.49
C LEU A 141 -16.38 -11.70 16.83
N GLN A 142 -15.50 -11.81 17.82
CA GLN A 142 -15.89 -12.08 19.20
C GLN A 142 -16.66 -10.90 19.83
N ALA A 143 -17.43 -11.21 20.87
CA ALA A 143 -18.10 -10.19 21.66
C ALA A 143 -17.08 -9.25 22.34
N GLY A 144 -17.31 -7.94 22.23
CA GLY A 144 -16.45 -6.91 22.83
C GLY A 144 -15.27 -6.47 21.97
N VAL A 145 -15.10 -7.02 20.76
CA VAL A 145 -14.13 -6.49 19.78
C VAL A 145 -14.69 -5.22 19.16
N ASP A 146 -14.03 -4.09 19.42
CA ASP A 146 -14.30 -2.82 18.75
C ASP A 146 -13.52 -2.75 17.41
N PRO A 147 -14.20 -2.54 16.26
CA PRO A 147 -13.55 -2.47 14.95
C PRO A 147 -12.51 -1.36 14.82
N GLU A 148 -12.76 -0.20 15.43
CA GLU A 148 -11.90 0.97 15.35
C GLU A 148 -10.64 0.78 16.22
N GLU A 149 -10.80 0.29 17.46
CA GLU A 149 -9.66 0.01 18.35
C GLU A 149 -8.74 -1.08 17.78
N LEU A 150 -9.32 -2.16 17.24
CA LEU A 150 -8.52 -3.23 16.65
C LEU A 150 -7.83 -2.77 15.35
N ALA A 151 -8.48 -1.94 14.54
CA ALA A 151 -7.85 -1.37 13.34
C ALA A 151 -6.63 -0.53 13.70
N GLU A 152 -6.74 0.36 14.69
CA GLU A 152 -5.63 1.18 15.16
C GLU A 152 -4.49 0.31 15.68
N PHE A 153 -4.79 -0.68 16.52
CA PHE A 153 -3.80 -1.63 17.03
C PHE A 153 -3.07 -2.39 15.91
N VAL A 154 -3.78 -2.82 14.85
CA VAL A 154 -3.14 -3.51 13.71
C VAL A 154 -2.20 -2.56 12.95
N VAL A 155 -2.57 -1.29 12.75
CA VAL A 155 -1.68 -0.28 12.15
C VAL A 155 -0.42 -0.08 12.99
N GLU A 156 -0.57 0.05 14.31
CA GLU A 156 0.54 0.18 15.26
C GLU A 156 1.46 -1.05 15.22
N ALA A 157 0.88 -2.24 15.27
CA ALA A 157 1.61 -3.50 15.22
C ALA A 157 2.38 -3.65 13.90
N CYS A 158 1.77 -3.35 12.75
CA CYS A 158 2.44 -3.33 11.46
C CYS A 158 3.60 -2.32 11.45
N THR A 159 3.37 -1.11 11.97
CA THR A 159 4.40 -0.06 12.04
C THR A 159 5.60 -0.50 12.90
N GLY A 160 5.34 -1.09 14.07
CA GLY A 160 6.38 -1.65 14.94
C GLY A 160 7.14 -2.80 14.29
N MET A 161 6.41 -3.73 13.66
CA MET A 161 7.00 -4.89 12.99
C MET A 161 7.92 -4.50 11.83
N GLN A 162 7.52 -3.57 10.96
CA GLN A 162 8.38 -3.15 9.85
C GLN A 162 9.61 -2.38 10.33
N THR A 163 9.46 -1.57 11.38
CA THR A 163 10.58 -0.81 11.97
C THR A 163 11.59 -1.77 12.59
N TYR A 164 11.12 -2.75 13.36
CA TYR A 164 11.96 -3.80 13.92
C TYR A 164 12.64 -4.61 12.82
N SER A 165 11.87 -5.08 11.84
CA SER A 165 12.35 -5.93 10.74
C SER A 165 13.43 -5.24 9.90
N ALA A 166 13.31 -3.93 9.69
CA ALA A 166 14.29 -3.11 8.98
C ALA A 166 15.66 -3.05 9.67
N VAL A 167 15.71 -3.28 10.99
CA VAL A 167 16.96 -3.31 11.77
C VAL A 167 17.44 -4.74 11.99
N ALA A 168 16.52 -5.68 12.20
CA ALA A 168 16.85 -7.04 12.61
C ALA A 168 17.12 -8.01 11.45
N SER A 169 16.76 -7.65 10.21
CA SER A 169 16.92 -8.51 9.04
C SER A 169 17.29 -7.72 7.79
N GLU A 170 18.05 -8.34 6.89
CA GLU A 170 18.33 -7.76 5.58
C GLU A 170 17.03 -7.65 4.78
N GLU A 171 16.79 -6.46 4.20
CA GLU A 171 15.64 -6.16 3.34
C GLU A 171 14.28 -6.61 3.91
N ARG A 172 14.13 -6.62 5.23
CA ARG A 172 12.90 -7.08 5.91
C ARG A 172 12.51 -8.52 5.58
N ALA A 173 13.48 -9.40 5.37
CA ALA A 173 13.24 -10.81 4.99
C ALA A 173 12.32 -11.56 5.98
N ASP A 174 12.30 -11.17 7.25
CA ASP A 174 11.52 -11.81 8.31
C ASP A 174 10.11 -11.22 8.52
N LEU A 175 9.71 -10.21 7.74
CA LEU A 175 8.46 -9.47 7.98
C LEU A 175 7.20 -10.32 7.75
N GLY A 176 7.21 -11.21 6.76
CA GLY A 176 6.10 -12.12 6.50
C GLY A 176 5.82 -13.04 7.69
N ASP A 177 6.85 -13.67 8.23
CA ASP A 177 6.77 -14.51 9.44
C ASP A 177 6.27 -13.73 10.66
N ARG A 178 6.63 -12.45 10.79
CA ARG A 178 6.13 -11.58 11.87
C ARG A 178 4.63 -11.33 11.75
N VAL A 179 4.14 -11.02 10.55
CA VAL A 179 2.70 -10.82 10.31
C VAL A 179 1.90 -12.10 10.53
N VAL A 180 2.39 -13.25 10.05
CA VAL A 180 1.77 -14.55 10.30
C VAL A 180 1.69 -14.83 11.81
N ARG A 181 2.77 -14.57 12.54
CA ARG A 181 2.81 -14.75 14.00
C ARG A 181 1.85 -13.81 14.72
N MET A 182 1.77 -12.55 14.30
CA MET A 182 0.82 -11.57 14.85
C MET A 182 -0.61 -12.12 14.74
N TRP A 183 -1.04 -12.52 13.54
CA TRP A 183 -2.40 -13.07 13.36
C TRP A 183 -2.64 -14.36 14.12
N ARG A 184 -1.67 -15.27 14.16
CA ARG A 184 -1.78 -16.50 14.96
C ARG A 184 -2.04 -16.19 16.45
N LEU A 185 -1.48 -15.11 16.96
CA LEU A 185 -1.66 -14.67 18.35
C LEU A 185 -2.96 -13.87 18.56
N LEU A 186 -3.39 -13.07 17.58
CA LEU A 186 -4.57 -12.22 17.70
C LEU A 186 -5.88 -12.96 17.42
N LEU A 187 -5.92 -13.85 16.43
CA LEU A 187 -7.17 -14.52 16.00
C LEU A 187 -7.97 -15.16 17.14
N PRO A 188 -7.38 -15.86 18.12
CA PRO A 188 -8.11 -16.45 19.24
C PRO A 188 -8.85 -15.45 20.14
N GLY A 189 -8.44 -14.17 20.14
CA GLY A 189 -9.12 -13.09 20.89
C GLY A 189 -9.99 -12.19 20.02
N VAL A 190 -9.95 -12.35 18.70
CA VAL A 190 -10.62 -11.46 17.74
C VAL A 190 -11.79 -12.15 17.06
N ALA A 191 -11.63 -13.42 16.67
CA ALA A 191 -12.57 -14.10 15.79
C ALA A 191 -13.31 -15.24 16.49
N VAL A 192 -14.53 -15.54 16.03
CA VAL A 192 -15.28 -16.72 16.49
C VAL A 192 -14.59 -18.02 16.03
N PRO A 193 -14.71 -19.14 16.76
CA PRO A 193 -13.96 -20.37 16.47
C PRO A 193 -14.10 -20.90 15.03
N THR A 194 -15.30 -20.79 14.44
CA THR A 194 -15.57 -21.20 13.06
C THR A 194 -14.79 -20.36 12.05
N VAL A 195 -14.65 -19.06 12.29
CA VAL A 195 -13.88 -18.16 11.43
C VAL A 195 -12.39 -18.42 11.57
N ILE A 196 -11.89 -18.66 12.78
CA ILE A 196 -10.47 -19.02 13.00
C ILE A 196 -10.10 -20.25 12.15
N ALA A 197 -10.97 -21.27 12.12
CA ALA A 197 -10.71 -22.51 11.38
C ALA A 197 -10.61 -22.33 9.86
N HIS A 198 -11.23 -21.30 9.31
CA HIS A 198 -11.26 -21.02 7.86
C HIS A 198 -10.39 -19.82 7.46
N THR A 199 -9.91 -19.03 8.41
CA THR A 199 -9.03 -17.89 8.12
C THR A 199 -7.66 -18.41 7.72
N GLU A 200 -7.26 -18.11 6.50
CA GLU A 200 -5.97 -18.51 5.98
C GLU A 200 -4.89 -17.48 6.37
N VAL A 201 -3.95 -17.90 7.21
CA VAL A 201 -2.83 -17.08 7.67
C VAL A 201 -1.52 -17.76 7.29
N SER A 202 -1.02 -17.48 6.09
CA SER A 202 0.26 -18.04 5.64
C SER A 202 0.95 -17.15 4.61
N GLU A 203 2.28 -17.29 4.49
CA GLU A 203 3.00 -16.66 3.39
C GLU A 203 2.61 -17.24 2.02
N ALA A 204 2.19 -18.51 1.96
CA ALA A 204 1.76 -19.14 0.72
C ALA A 204 0.57 -18.39 0.12
N ARG A 205 -0.40 -18.02 0.96
CA ARG A 205 -1.54 -17.21 0.56
C ARG A 205 -1.14 -15.85 0.00
N ALA A 206 -0.22 -15.14 0.66
CA ALA A 206 0.28 -13.86 0.16
C ALA A 206 0.89 -14.00 -1.25
N LYS A 207 1.68 -15.06 -1.47
CA LYS A 207 2.31 -15.37 -2.77
C LYS A 207 1.27 -15.73 -3.83
N GLU A 208 0.21 -16.44 -3.48
CA GLU A 208 -0.90 -16.77 -4.39
C GLU A 208 -1.68 -15.53 -4.81
N LEU A 209 -2.03 -14.66 -3.86
CA LEU A 209 -2.71 -13.39 -4.13
C LEU A 209 -1.90 -12.49 -5.06
N LEU A 210 -0.60 -12.35 -4.81
CA LEU A 210 0.30 -11.55 -5.66
C LEU A 210 0.45 -12.12 -7.08
N ARG A 211 0.50 -13.45 -7.22
CA ARG A 211 0.50 -14.10 -8.54
C ARG A 211 -0.80 -13.86 -9.29
N ALA A 212 -1.94 -14.00 -8.61
CA ALA A 212 -3.25 -13.75 -9.21
C ALA A 212 -3.37 -12.30 -9.71
N ALA A 213 -2.95 -11.33 -8.91
CA ALA A 213 -2.93 -9.91 -9.28
C ALA A 213 -2.05 -9.63 -10.51
N SER A 214 -0.87 -10.25 -10.57
CA SER A 214 0.05 -10.12 -11.69
C SER A 214 -0.53 -10.69 -12.99
N CYS A 215 -1.16 -11.87 -12.91
CA CYS A 215 -1.86 -12.49 -14.05
C CYS A 215 -3.02 -11.61 -14.53
N ALA A 216 -3.84 -11.09 -13.62
CA ALA A 216 -4.95 -10.20 -13.97
C ALA A 216 -4.48 -8.92 -14.67
N ALA A 217 -3.41 -8.30 -14.18
CA ALA A 217 -2.81 -7.11 -14.79
C ALA A 217 -2.26 -7.40 -16.20
N ALA A 218 -1.58 -8.55 -16.38
CA ALA A 218 -1.08 -8.98 -17.69
C ALA A 218 -2.23 -9.17 -18.70
N CYS A 219 -3.30 -9.87 -18.31
CA CYS A 219 -4.48 -10.08 -19.15
C CYS A 219 -5.16 -8.76 -19.55
N ALA A 220 -5.32 -7.81 -18.61
CA ALA A 220 -5.90 -6.50 -18.90
C ALA A 220 -5.05 -5.69 -19.90
N SER A 221 -3.72 -5.77 -19.79
CA SER A 221 -2.80 -5.09 -20.70
C SER A 221 -2.79 -5.70 -22.11
N ALA A 222 -3.01 -7.00 -22.24
CA ALA A 222 -3.11 -7.70 -23.53
C ALA A 222 -4.41 -7.33 -24.26
N GLY A 223 -5.56 -7.36 -23.56
CA GLY A 223 -6.86 -7.00 -24.15
C GLY A 223 -6.95 -5.53 -24.59
N SER A 224 -6.16 -4.63 -23.97
CA SER A 224 -6.08 -3.22 -24.36
C SER A 224 -5.34 -2.98 -25.68
N ARG A 225 -4.49 -3.92 -26.11
CA ARG A 225 -3.69 -3.81 -27.36
C ARG A 225 -4.45 -4.30 -28.60
N GLU A 226 -5.40 -5.22 -28.44
CA GLU A 226 -6.16 -5.79 -29.56
C GLU A 226 -7.33 -4.90 -30.03
N GLY A 227 -7.81 -3.96 -29.21
CA GLY A 227 -8.92 -3.05 -29.55
C GLY A 227 -8.54 -1.76 -30.31
N GLY A 228 -7.24 -1.52 -30.57
CA GLY A 228 -6.74 -0.27 -31.17
C GLY A 228 -6.40 -0.34 -32.66
N GLY A 229 -6.60 -1.49 -33.32
CA GLY A 229 -6.16 -1.73 -34.70
C GLY A 229 -7.30 -2.14 -35.63
N ALA A 230 -8.28 -1.26 -35.84
CA ALA A 230 -9.24 -1.40 -36.94
C ALA A 230 -9.92 -0.05 -37.23
N GLN A 231 -9.24 0.82 -37.98
CA GLN A 231 -9.85 1.87 -38.79
C GLN A 231 -8.76 2.45 -39.72
N ASP A 232 -8.59 1.80 -40.87
CA ASP A 232 -8.08 2.39 -42.11
C ASP A 232 -9.12 2.10 -43.21
#